data_AF-A0A821HI10-F1
#
_entry.id   AF-A0A821HI10-F1
#
_cell.length_a   1.000
_cell.length_b   1.000
_cell.length_c   1.000
_cell.angle_alpha   90.00
_cell.angle_beta   90.00
_cell.angle_gamma   90.00
#
_symmetry.space_group_name_H-M   'P 1'
#
loop_
_entity.id
_entity.type
_entity.pdbx_description
1 polymer ?
#
loop_
_entity_poly.entity_id
_entity_poly.type
_entity_poly.pdbx_seq_one_letter_code
_entity_poly.pdbx_strand_id
1 'polypeptide(L)'
;MKYNAHVNVEICATVKSIKYLFKYIYKGHDCANIKLQRPVQEGAAVAQATLEWDEIKAHLDARYPVYFAEGNERQALERAATKDMKLTAWFKLNSKNPDARQYLYHDIPHHFVFDDLKTVDDQVCQTFMEAAKRRGLLRDDTEYTRCMAEAVMFQMPQQLRTLFCVIHLHCNPTKPIDLWNLFKAHMAKDFMQHVNAHTAEAMAFYAIEEKLQEQGRSCSDLGIP
;
A
#
# COMPACT_ATOMS: atom_id res chain seq x y z
N MET A 1 42.37 21.37 -5.49
CA MET A 1 41.02 20.76 -5.37
C MET A 1 40.96 19.61 -6.36
N LYS A 2 40.91 18.35 -5.90
CA LYS A 2 41.11 17.17 -6.77
C LYS A 2 39.83 16.36 -7.07
N TYR A 3 38.73 16.64 -6.38
CA TYR A 3 37.44 16.00 -6.62
C TYR A 3 36.35 17.06 -6.51
N ASN A 4 35.70 17.36 -7.63
CA ASN A 4 34.67 18.40 -7.76
C ASN A 4 33.33 17.90 -7.18
N ALA A 5 33.28 17.68 -5.86
CA ALA A 5 32.08 17.22 -5.16
C ALA A 5 31.53 18.35 -4.27
N HIS A 6 30.23 18.61 -4.39
CA HIS A 6 29.50 19.51 -3.50
C HIS A 6 29.26 18.81 -2.16
N VAL A 7 30.03 19.18 -1.13
CA VAL A 7 29.73 18.80 0.26
C VAL A 7 28.77 19.83 0.84
N ASN A 8 27.53 19.40 1.11
CA ASN A 8 26.53 20.23 1.76
C ASN A 8 26.77 20.20 3.28
N VAL A 9 27.29 21.29 3.85
CA VAL A 9 27.51 21.42 5.31
C VAL A 9 26.37 22.24 5.89
N GLU A 10 25.40 21.58 6.51
CA GLU A 10 24.26 22.24 7.17
C GLU A 10 24.45 22.28 8.69
N ILE A 11 24.22 23.45 9.30
CA ILE A 11 24.21 23.58 10.77
C ILE A 11 22.88 23.04 11.29
N CYS A 12 22.91 21.81 11.79
CA CYS A 12 21.74 21.11 12.32
C CYS A 12 21.40 21.54 13.76
N ALA A 13 20.71 22.67 13.92
CA ALA A 13 20.32 23.22 15.23
C ALA A 13 18.97 22.70 15.79
N THR A 14 18.25 21.81 15.08
CA THR A 14 16.94 21.32 15.56
C THR A 14 17.04 19.99 16.30
N VAL A 15 16.19 19.80 17.32
CA VAL A 15 16.11 18.55 18.11
C VAL A 15 15.80 17.33 17.22
N LYS A 16 15.08 17.51 16.11
CA LYS A 16 14.83 16.44 15.11
C LYS A 16 16.13 16.02 14.42
N SER A 17 16.99 16.96 14.05
CA SER A 17 18.29 16.69 13.43
C SER A 17 19.24 15.96 14.39
N ILE A 18 19.26 16.36 15.67
CA ILE A 18 20.05 15.69 16.72
C ILE A 18 19.56 14.26 16.94
N LYS A 19 18.24 14.05 17.04
CA LYS A 19 17.64 12.71 17.16
C LYS A 19 17.94 11.82 15.96
N TYR A 20 17.97 12.41 14.76
CA TYR A 20 18.38 11.73 13.54
C TYR A 20 19.86 11.33 13.61
N LEU A 21 20.77 12.23 13.98
CA LEU A 21 22.20 11.95 14.12
C LEU A 21 22.46 10.81 15.12
N PHE A 22 21.83 10.86 16.30
CA PHE A 22 21.97 9.82 17.32
C PHE A 22 21.38 8.47 16.89
N LYS A 23 20.31 8.47 16.10
CA LYS A 23 19.80 7.23 15.49
C LYS A 23 20.88 6.56 14.63
N TYR A 24 21.68 7.30 13.86
CA TYR A 24 22.70 6.71 12.99
C TYR A 24 24.02 6.42 13.72
N ILE A 25 24.34 7.12 14.80
CA ILE A 25 25.49 6.82 15.67
C ILE A 25 25.24 5.54 16.49
N TYR A 26 24.01 5.34 16.98
CA TYR A 26 23.67 4.21 17.85
C TYR A 26 22.96 3.04 17.14
N LYS A 27 22.56 3.21 15.87
CA LYS A 27 22.28 2.09 14.99
C LYS A 27 23.63 1.45 14.71
N GLY A 28 24.04 0.52 15.58
CA GLY A 28 25.33 -0.18 15.49
C GLY A 28 25.59 -0.71 14.09
N HIS A 29 26.86 -0.98 13.77
CA HIS A 29 27.23 -1.49 12.45
C HIS A 29 26.37 -2.69 12.08
N ASP A 30 25.60 -2.56 11.00
CA ASP A 30 24.89 -3.67 10.37
C ASP A 30 25.96 -4.69 9.92
N CYS A 31 26.23 -5.72 10.73
CA CYS A 31 27.22 -6.74 10.43
C CYS A 31 26.65 -7.73 9.40
N ALA A 32 27.21 -7.74 8.19
CA ALA A 32 26.91 -8.73 7.16
C ALA A 32 28.05 -9.76 7.05
N ASN A 33 27.72 -11.05 7.07
CA ASN A 33 28.67 -12.12 6.78
C ASN A 33 28.72 -12.34 5.26
N ILE A 34 29.88 -12.06 4.64
CA ILE A 34 30.13 -12.31 3.22
C ILE A 34 30.98 -13.57 3.10
N LYS A 35 30.44 -14.63 2.49
CA LYS A 35 31.20 -15.84 2.13
C LYS A 35 31.50 -15.82 0.63
N LEU A 36 32.77 -15.67 0.27
CA LEU A 36 33.25 -15.78 -1.11
C LEU A 36 33.79 -17.20 -1.32
N GLN A 37 33.14 -17.99 -2.17
CA GLN A 37 33.60 -19.33 -2.53
C GLN A 37 34.14 -19.29 -3.96
N ARG A 38 35.44 -19.57 -4.14
CA ARG A 38 36.02 -19.78 -5.47
C ARG A 38 35.56 -21.13 -6.02
N PRO A 39 35.26 -21.24 -7.32
CA PRO A 39 35.23 -22.55 -7.95
C PRO A 39 36.66 -23.10 -7.93
N VAL A 40 36.90 -24.09 -7.07
CA VAL A 40 38.15 -24.85 -7.08
C VAL A 40 38.11 -25.74 -8.32
N GLN A 41 39.03 -25.54 -9.26
CA GLN A 41 39.32 -26.59 -10.24
C GLN A 41 40.08 -27.70 -9.52
N GLU A 42 39.45 -28.86 -9.40
CA GLU A 42 40.09 -30.06 -8.84
C GLU A 42 41.32 -30.43 -9.70
N GLY A 43 42.51 -30.44 -9.08
CA GLY A 43 43.67 -31.15 -9.62
C GLY A 43 44.95 -30.35 -9.89
N ALA A 44 45.04 -29.04 -9.61
CA ALA A 44 46.30 -28.30 -9.79
C ALA A 44 47.10 -28.20 -8.48
N ALA A 45 48.27 -28.83 -8.47
CA ALA A 45 49.24 -28.80 -7.38
C ALA A 45 49.62 -27.36 -6.98
N VAL A 46 49.91 -27.20 -5.69
CA VAL A 46 50.37 -25.97 -5.03
C VAL A 46 51.76 -25.60 -5.57
N ALA A 47 51.80 -25.00 -6.75
CA ALA A 47 52.96 -24.23 -7.20
C ALA A 47 52.66 -22.76 -6.91
N GLN A 48 53.68 -22.08 -6.38
CA GLN A 48 53.68 -20.67 -6.02
C GLN A 48 53.51 -19.81 -7.27
N ALA A 49 52.27 -19.72 -7.75
CA ALA A 49 51.88 -18.93 -8.89
C ALA A 49 51.91 -17.46 -8.48
N THR A 50 52.74 -16.69 -9.17
CA THR A 50 52.70 -15.24 -9.18
C THR A 50 51.25 -14.80 -9.38
N LEU A 51 50.70 -14.12 -8.38
CA LEU A 51 49.33 -13.61 -8.41
C LEU A 51 49.25 -12.48 -9.46
N GLU A 52 48.99 -12.83 -10.72
CA GLU A 52 48.53 -11.85 -11.71
C GLU A 52 47.10 -11.42 -11.33
N TRP A 53 47.00 -10.27 -10.66
CA TRP A 53 45.73 -9.63 -10.37
C TRP A 53 45.24 -8.86 -11.61
N ASP A 54 44.40 -9.50 -12.40
CA ASP A 54 43.61 -8.82 -13.44
C ASP A 54 42.30 -8.33 -12.78
N GLU A 55 42.30 -7.08 -12.32
CA GLU A 55 41.15 -6.44 -11.65
C GLU A 55 39.87 -6.42 -12.52
N ILE A 56 40.02 -6.44 -13.85
CA ILE A 56 38.89 -6.42 -14.79
C ILE A 56 38.25 -7.81 -14.87
N LYS A 57 39.06 -8.88 -14.95
CA LYS A 57 38.54 -10.26 -14.91
C LYS A 57 38.12 -10.71 -13.52
N ALA A 58 38.73 -10.17 -12.47
CA ALA A 58 38.41 -10.43 -11.07
C ALA A 58 37.26 -9.55 -10.53
N HIS A 59 36.64 -8.73 -11.40
CA HIS A 59 35.50 -7.90 -11.04
C HIS A 59 34.31 -8.77 -10.64
N LEU A 60 34.08 -8.91 -9.34
CA LEU A 60 32.84 -9.42 -8.79
C LEU A 60 31.87 -8.25 -8.66
N ASP A 61 30.75 -8.32 -9.36
CA ASP A 61 29.67 -7.34 -9.24
C ASP A 61 28.93 -7.52 -7.90
N ALA A 62 29.59 -7.12 -6.80
CA ALA A 62 29.07 -7.17 -5.44
C ALA A 62 28.28 -5.90 -5.08
N ARG A 63 27.71 -5.18 -6.07
CA ARG A 63 27.04 -3.89 -5.86
C ARG A 63 25.80 -3.98 -4.98
N TYR A 64 25.25 -5.18 -4.73
CA TYR A 64 24.02 -5.34 -3.97
C TYR A 64 24.10 -6.48 -2.94
N PRO A 65 24.18 -6.16 -1.63
CA PRO A 65 24.04 -7.17 -0.59
C PRO A 65 22.61 -7.74 -0.62
N VAL A 66 22.51 -9.06 -0.77
CA VAL A 66 21.25 -9.80 -0.69
C VAL A 66 21.14 -10.37 0.71
N TYR A 67 20.14 -9.92 1.46
CA TYR A 67 19.85 -10.43 2.79
C TYR A 67 18.97 -11.68 2.70
N PHE A 68 19.35 -12.72 3.44
CA PHE A 68 18.60 -13.98 3.52
C PHE A 68 18.69 -14.57 4.91
N ALA A 69 17.68 -15.38 5.27
CA ALA A 69 17.77 -16.26 6.43
C ALA A 69 18.54 -17.53 6.04
N GLU A 70 19.32 -18.07 6.96
CA GLU A 70 20.11 -19.29 6.76
C GLU A 70 19.22 -20.43 6.23
N GLY A 71 19.65 -21.06 5.12
CA GLY A 71 18.89 -22.11 4.42
C GLY A 71 18.01 -21.62 3.25
N ASN A 72 17.88 -20.30 3.03
CA ASN A 72 17.11 -19.72 1.91
C ASN A 72 17.99 -19.01 0.86
N GLU A 73 19.26 -19.38 0.75
CA GLU A 73 20.26 -18.71 -0.09
C GLU A 73 19.83 -18.68 -1.56
N ARG A 74 19.42 -19.84 -2.10
CA ARG A 74 19.02 -19.99 -3.51
C ARG A 74 17.83 -19.11 -3.87
N GLN A 75 16.79 -19.11 -3.04
CA GLN A 75 15.58 -18.33 -3.31
C GLN A 75 15.85 -16.83 -3.21
N ALA A 76 16.70 -16.41 -2.28
CA ALA A 76 17.10 -15.01 -2.16
C ALA A 76 17.89 -14.53 -3.39
N LEU A 77 18.79 -15.38 -3.90
CA LEU A 77 19.51 -15.13 -5.15
C LEU A 77 18.56 -15.03 -6.36
N GLU A 78 17.60 -15.94 -6.50
CA GLU A 78 16.61 -15.89 -7.59
C GLU A 78 15.76 -14.61 -7.52
N ARG A 79 15.30 -14.22 -6.33
CA ARG A 79 14.56 -12.96 -6.14
C ARG A 79 15.40 -11.74 -6.46
N ALA A 80 16.67 -11.73 -6.05
CA ALA A 80 17.58 -10.63 -6.34
C ALA A 80 17.90 -10.54 -7.84
N ALA A 81 18.04 -11.67 -8.53
CA ALA A 81 18.29 -11.73 -9.96
C ALA A 81 17.09 -11.27 -10.79
N THR A 82 15.88 -11.51 -10.29
CA THR A 82 14.62 -11.12 -10.96
C THR A 82 14.15 -9.72 -10.59
N LYS A 83 14.59 -9.18 -9.44
CA LYS A 83 14.19 -7.85 -8.98
C LYS A 83 14.87 -6.77 -9.80
N ASP A 84 14.03 -5.99 -10.50
CA ASP A 84 14.49 -4.75 -11.08
C ASP A 84 14.55 -3.62 -10.06
N MET A 85 15.73 -3.05 -9.90
CA MET A 85 15.90 -1.77 -9.23
C MET A 85 15.51 -0.65 -10.19
N LYS A 86 15.19 0.53 -9.67
CA LYS A 86 14.74 1.64 -10.53
C LYS A 86 15.70 1.93 -11.69
N LEU A 87 17.03 1.91 -11.44
CA LEU A 87 18.04 2.12 -12.49
C LEU A 87 18.16 0.95 -13.47
N THR A 88 18.08 -0.31 -13.00
CA THR A 88 18.13 -1.47 -13.91
C THR A 88 16.85 -1.60 -14.74
N ALA A 89 15.70 -1.25 -14.16
CA ALA A 89 14.44 -1.10 -14.86
C ALA A 89 14.56 -0.07 -15.98
N TRP A 90 15.19 1.08 -15.72
CA TRP A 90 15.45 2.10 -16.73
C TRP A 90 16.35 1.59 -17.86
N PHE A 91 17.45 0.88 -17.57
CA PHE A 91 18.27 0.27 -18.62
C PHE A 91 17.48 -0.73 -19.47
N LYS A 92 16.66 -1.59 -18.84
CA LYS A 92 15.79 -2.52 -19.56
C LYS A 92 14.76 -1.79 -20.41
N LEU A 93 14.18 -0.69 -19.91
CA LEU A 93 13.24 0.14 -20.64
C LEU A 93 13.89 0.73 -21.90
N ASN A 94 15.10 1.29 -21.79
CA ASN A 94 15.85 1.83 -22.93
C ASN A 94 16.25 0.77 -23.97
N SER A 95 16.51 -0.46 -23.51
CA SER A 95 16.80 -1.58 -24.40
C SER A 95 15.57 -1.93 -25.25
N LYS A 96 14.39 -2.01 -24.62
CA LYS A 96 13.14 -2.46 -25.27
C LYS A 96 12.41 -1.37 -26.03
N ASN A 97 12.39 -0.13 -25.53
CA ASN A 97 11.64 0.98 -26.09
C ASN A 97 12.59 2.07 -26.62
N PRO A 98 12.72 2.24 -27.95
CA PRO A 98 13.54 3.30 -28.53
C PRO A 98 13.12 4.72 -28.10
N ASP A 99 11.83 4.97 -27.90
CA ASP A 99 11.32 6.28 -27.47
C ASP A 99 11.76 6.62 -26.05
N ALA A 100 12.08 5.63 -25.21
CA ALA A 100 12.60 5.90 -23.87
C ALA A 100 14.00 6.53 -23.90
N ARG A 101 14.77 6.32 -24.98
CA ARG A 101 16.17 6.77 -25.12
C ARG A 101 16.31 8.28 -25.24
N GLN A 102 15.22 8.98 -25.51
CA GLN A 102 15.20 10.44 -25.58
C GLN A 102 15.11 11.11 -24.19
N TYR A 103 14.84 10.33 -23.13
CA TYR A 103 14.61 10.85 -21.78
C TYR A 103 15.71 10.40 -20.81
N LEU A 104 16.14 11.32 -19.95
CA LEU A 104 17.08 10.98 -18.87
C LEU A 104 16.35 10.20 -17.78
N TYR A 105 17.13 9.51 -16.95
CA TYR A 105 16.59 8.66 -15.88
C TYR A 105 15.56 9.37 -14.97
N HIS A 106 15.80 10.65 -14.65
CA HIS A 106 14.91 11.43 -13.78
C HIS A 106 13.65 11.94 -14.51
N ASP A 107 13.66 12.01 -15.83
CA ASP A 107 12.54 12.48 -16.65
C ASP A 107 11.54 11.36 -16.96
N ILE A 108 11.98 10.11 -16.89
CA ILE A 108 11.18 8.94 -17.28
C ILE A 108 9.83 8.85 -16.55
N PRO A 109 9.72 9.11 -15.24
CA PRO A 109 8.42 9.11 -14.55
C PRO A 109 7.41 10.14 -15.07
N HIS A 110 7.86 11.17 -15.81
CA HIS A 110 6.97 12.17 -16.41
C HIS A 110 6.43 11.73 -17.78
N HIS A 111 7.11 10.80 -18.45
CA HIS A 111 6.75 10.34 -19.80
C HIS A 111 6.16 8.93 -19.81
N PHE A 112 6.62 8.06 -18.92
CA PHE A 112 6.14 6.70 -18.75
C PHE A 112 5.25 6.64 -17.51
N VAL A 113 4.09 7.30 -17.63
CA VAL A 113 3.03 7.31 -16.61
C VAL A 113 2.04 6.19 -16.87
N PHE A 114 1.41 5.70 -15.79
CA PHE A 114 0.44 4.62 -15.84
C PHE A 114 -0.98 5.12 -16.11
N ASP A 115 -1.17 6.18 -16.91
CA ASP A 115 -2.50 6.77 -17.13
C ASP A 115 -3.51 5.80 -17.77
N ASP A 116 -3.02 4.78 -18.46
CA ASP A 116 -3.80 3.63 -18.93
C ASP A 116 -4.53 2.88 -17.81
N LEU A 117 -3.97 2.86 -16.59
CA LEU A 117 -4.63 2.28 -15.42
C LEU A 117 -5.88 3.06 -14.97
N LYS A 118 -6.04 4.32 -15.38
CA LYS A 118 -7.28 5.08 -15.12
C LYS A 118 -8.43 4.63 -16.00
N THR A 119 -8.18 3.89 -17.07
CA THR A 119 -9.21 3.41 -17.98
C THR A 119 -9.81 2.08 -17.48
N VAL A 120 -11.13 2.05 -17.32
CA VAL A 120 -11.91 0.88 -16.89
C VAL A 120 -13.18 0.82 -17.73
N ASP A 121 -13.43 -0.30 -18.40
CA ASP A 121 -14.58 -0.51 -19.30
C ASP A 121 -14.76 0.62 -20.33
N ASP A 122 -13.67 0.95 -21.03
CA ASP A 122 -13.59 2.05 -22.02
C ASP A 122 -13.90 3.46 -21.49
N GLN A 123 -13.99 3.64 -20.16
CA GLN A 123 -14.17 4.94 -19.50
C GLN A 123 -12.92 5.34 -18.71
N VAL A 124 -12.47 6.58 -18.90
CA VAL A 124 -11.33 7.14 -18.17
C VAL A 124 -11.81 7.76 -16.85
N CYS A 125 -11.34 7.20 -15.73
CA CYS A 125 -11.58 7.75 -14.39
C CYS A 125 -10.68 8.97 -14.11
N GLN A 126 -11.12 9.87 -13.23
CA GLN A 126 -10.36 11.08 -12.89
C GLN A 126 -9.13 10.75 -12.03
N THR A 127 -9.23 9.70 -11.21
CA THR A 127 -8.18 9.30 -10.28
C THR A 127 -7.90 7.81 -10.35
N PHE A 128 -6.66 7.41 -10.03
CA PHE A 128 -6.29 5.99 -9.90
C PHE A 128 -7.13 5.26 -8.85
N MET A 129 -7.51 5.97 -7.77
CA MET A 129 -8.37 5.41 -6.73
C MET A 129 -9.77 5.06 -7.25
N GLU A 130 -10.35 5.94 -8.07
CA GLU A 130 -11.65 5.70 -8.69
C GLU A 130 -11.60 4.51 -9.66
N ALA A 131 -10.57 4.42 -10.50
CA ALA A 131 -10.37 3.28 -11.39
C ALA A 131 -10.20 1.96 -10.62
N ALA A 132 -9.43 1.98 -9.53
CA ALA A 132 -9.24 0.81 -8.67
C ALA A 132 -10.53 0.38 -7.96
N LYS A 133 -11.38 1.33 -7.53
CA LYS A 133 -12.72 1.02 -7.01
C LYS A 133 -13.61 0.39 -8.09
N ARG A 134 -13.64 0.97 -9.30
CA ARG A 134 -14.44 0.44 -10.41
C ARG A 134 -14.01 -0.96 -10.84
N ARG A 135 -12.71 -1.28 -10.74
CA ARG A 135 -12.17 -2.63 -10.98
C ARG A 135 -12.41 -3.61 -9.82
N GLY A 136 -13.03 -3.19 -8.73
CA GLY A 136 -13.23 -4.03 -7.53
C GLY A 136 -11.93 -4.36 -6.77
N LEU A 137 -10.85 -3.62 -7.03
CA LEU A 137 -9.56 -3.82 -6.35
C LEU A 137 -9.51 -3.14 -4.98
N LEU A 138 -10.33 -2.12 -4.79
CA LEU A 138 -10.53 -1.44 -3.51
C LEU A 138 -11.93 -1.73 -2.99
N ARG A 139 -12.05 -1.99 -1.68
CA ARG A 139 -13.35 -2.09 -1.01
C ARG A 139 -14.11 -0.77 -1.19
N ASP A 140 -15.36 -0.85 -1.61
CA ASP A 140 -16.28 0.26 -1.74
C ASP A 140 -17.53 0.03 -0.87
N ASP A 141 -18.18 1.12 -0.43
CA ASP A 141 -19.41 1.04 0.37
C ASP A 141 -20.67 0.99 -0.52
N THR A 142 -20.47 0.94 -1.84
CA THR A 142 -21.52 0.92 -2.86
C THR A 142 -22.38 -0.33 -2.73
N GLU A 143 -21.76 -1.45 -2.38
CA GLU A 143 -22.42 -2.73 -2.13
C GLU A 143 -23.41 -2.66 -0.97
N TYR A 144 -23.08 -1.95 0.12
CA TYR A 144 -23.97 -1.77 1.26
C TYR A 144 -25.16 -0.89 0.91
N THR A 145 -24.91 0.15 0.10
CA THR A 145 -25.97 1.03 -0.41
C THR A 145 -26.95 0.26 -1.30
N ARG A 146 -26.43 -0.56 -2.23
CA ARG A 146 -27.26 -1.41 -3.08
C ARG A 146 -28.07 -2.42 -2.25
N CYS A 147 -27.40 -3.11 -1.32
CA CYS A 147 -28.04 -4.09 -0.43
C CYS A 147 -29.20 -3.47 0.37
N MET A 148 -28.98 -2.29 0.96
CA MET A 148 -30.04 -1.57 1.68
C MET A 148 -31.16 -1.10 0.74
N ALA A 149 -30.83 -0.60 -0.45
CA ALA A 149 -31.82 -0.16 -1.44
C ALA A 149 -32.72 -1.31 -1.91
N GLU A 150 -32.16 -2.49 -2.14
CA GLU A 150 -32.92 -3.69 -2.45
C GLU A 150 -33.84 -4.07 -1.27
N ALA A 151 -33.29 -4.12 -0.05
CA ALA A 151 -34.04 -4.49 1.15
C ALA A 151 -35.23 -3.57 1.41
N VAL A 152 -35.12 -2.26 1.15
CA VAL A 152 -36.21 -1.28 1.31
C VAL A 152 -37.47 -1.67 0.54
N MET A 153 -37.33 -2.40 -0.57
CA MET A 153 -38.47 -2.80 -1.41
C MET A 153 -39.37 -3.85 -0.75
N PHE A 154 -38.85 -4.66 0.17
CA PHE A 154 -39.57 -5.82 0.71
C PHE A 154 -39.45 -6.02 2.23
N GLN A 155 -38.57 -5.29 2.91
CA GLN A 155 -38.36 -5.42 4.36
C GLN A 155 -39.15 -4.39 5.16
N MET A 156 -39.58 -4.82 6.35
CA MET A 156 -40.17 -3.92 7.36
C MET A 156 -39.09 -3.02 7.98
N PRO A 157 -39.41 -1.80 8.46
CA PRO A 157 -38.42 -0.87 9.03
C PRO A 157 -37.55 -1.48 10.13
N GLN A 158 -38.10 -2.33 10.99
CA GLN A 158 -37.34 -3.07 12.01
C GLN A 158 -36.28 -4.02 11.43
N GLN A 159 -36.60 -4.67 10.31
CA GLN A 159 -35.66 -5.54 9.59
C GLN A 159 -34.58 -4.72 8.87
N LEU A 160 -34.93 -3.53 8.36
CA LEU A 160 -33.95 -2.59 7.81
C LEU A 160 -32.95 -2.11 8.87
N ARG A 161 -33.42 -1.76 10.07
CA ARG A 161 -32.55 -1.43 11.22
C ARG A 161 -31.61 -2.59 11.57
N THR A 162 -32.14 -3.82 11.53
CA THR A 162 -31.34 -5.03 11.77
C THR A 162 -30.24 -5.23 10.72
N LEU A 163 -30.59 -5.10 9.44
CA LEU A 163 -29.63 -5.19 8.34
C LEU A 163 -28.54 -4.13 8.45
N PHE A 164 -28.93 -2.89 8.80
CA PHE A 164 -27.99 -1.79 9.04
C PHE A 164 -26.97 -2.13 10.14
N CYS A 165 -27.41 -2.69 11.27
CA CYS A 165 -26.52 -3.15 12.35
C CYS A 165 -25.56 -4.26 11.86
N VAL A 166 -26.07 -5.26 11.12
CA VAL A 166 -25.27 -6.37 10.59
C VAL A 166 -24.17 -5.87 9.65
N ILE A 167 -24.49 -4.94 8.75
CA ILE A 167 -23.52 -4.30 7.85
C ILE A 167 -22.41 -3.61 8.65
N HIS A 168 -22.76 -2.83 9.67
CA HIS A 168 -21.77 -2.12 10.48
C HIS A 168 -20.93 -3.05 11.35
N LEU A 169 -21.52 -4.13 11.87
CA LEU A 169 -20.83 -5.07 12.73
C LEU A 169 -19.81 -5.93 11.98
N HIS A 170 -20.16 -6.38 10.77
CA HIS A 170 -19.38 -7.39 10.04
C HIS A 170 -18.61 -6.84 8.84
N CYS A 171 -19.06 -5.74 8.24
CA CYS A 171 -18.49 -5.25 7.00
C CYS A 171 -17.60 -4.00 7.20
N ASN A 172 -17.77 -3.30 8.32
CA ASN A 172 -17.04 -2.08 8.69
C ASN A 172 -17.00 -1.05 7.53
N PRO A 173 -18.14 -0.44 7.19
CA PRO A 173 -18.23 0.56 6.12
C PRO A 173 -17.23 1.69 6.33
N THR A 174 -16.65 2.21 5.24
CA THR A 174 -15.72 3.34 5.31
C THR A 174 -16.42 4.67 5.65
N LYS A 175 -17.72 4.78 5.33
CA LYS A 175 -18.56 5.97 5.54
C LYS A 175 -19.92 5.60 6.15
N PRO A 176 -19.94 5.21 7.43
CA PRO A 176 -21.16 4.80 8.15
C PRO A 176 -22.27 5.86 8.17
N ILE A 177 -21.89 7.15 8.31
CA ILE A 177 -22.84 8.27 8.35
C ILE A 177 -23.59 8.49 7.04
N ASP A 178 -22.93 8.26 5.89
CA ASP A 178 -23.56 8.42 4.58
C ASP A 178 -24.66 7.38 4.39
N LEU A 179 -24.42 6.14 4.84
CA LEU A 179 -25.40 5.06 4.81
C LEU A 179 -26.59 5.34 5.73
N TRP A 180 -26.35 5.90 6.93
CA TRP A 180 -27.41 6.35 7.84
C TRP A 180 -28.29 7.41 7.19
N ASN A 181 -27.68 8.48 6.68
CA ASN A 181 -28.41 9.61 6.09
C ASN A 181 -29.28 9.20 4.90
N LEU A 182 -28.83 8.22 4.12
CA LEU A 182 -29.56 7.73 2.96
C LEU A 182 -30.81 6.91 3.34
N PHE A 183 -30.76 6.15 4.43
CA PHE A 183 -31.80 5.18 4.78
C PHE A 183 -32.59 5.46 6.06
N LYS A 184 -32.21 6.45 6.88
CA LYS A 184 -32.87 6.77 8.16
C LYS A 184 -34.38 6.97 8.06
N ALA A 185 -34.86 7.62 7.00
CA ALA A 185 -36.30 7.83 6.78
C ALA A 185 -37.05 6.49 6.55
N HIS A 186 -36.45 5.57 5.81
CA HIS A 186 -37.03 4.24 5.57
C HIS A 186 -37.00 3.39 6.84
N MET A 187 -35.93 3.49 7.62
CA MET A 187 -35.77 2.82 8.91
C MET A 187 -36.66 3.40 10.01
N ALA A 188 -37.18 4.63 9.87
CA ALA A 188 -38.05 5.27 10.86
C ALA A 188 -39.55 5.17 10.53
N LYS A 189 -39.90 4.58 9.38
CA LYS A 189 -41.25 4.62 8.81
C LYS A 189 -42.34 4.04 9.71
N ASP A 190 -42.01 3.07 10.56
CA ASP A 190 -42.94 2.49 11.55
C ASP A 190 -43.25 3.45 12.70
N PHE A 191 -42.32 4.32 13.09
CA PHE A 191 -42.54 5.32 14.13
C PHE A 191 -43.30 6.56 13.63
N MET A 192 -43.22 6.86 12.34
CA MET A 192 -43.86 8.04 11.73
C MET A 192 -45.39 8.09 11.87
N GLN A 193 -46.05 6.97 12.19
CA GLN A 193 -47.50 6.94 12.42
C GLN A 193 -47.92 7.64 13.72
N HIS A 194 -47.00 7.77 14.68
CA HIS A 194 -47.32 8.25 16.03
C HIS A 194 -46.59 9.54 16.40
N VAL A 195 -45.50 9.87 15.71
CA VAL A 195 -44.65 11.02 16.03
C VAL A 195 -44.20 11.76 14.76
N ASN A 196 -43.67 12.97 14.94
CA ASN A 196 -43.08 13.73 13.84
C ASN A 196 -41.84 13.02 13.27
N ALA A 197 -41.44 13.38 12.05
CA ALA A 197 -40.33 12.71 11.34
C ALA A 197 -39.00 12.77 12.11
N HIS A 198 -38.69 13.90 12.77
CA HIS A 198 -37.45 14.05 13.52
C HIS A 198 -37.41 13.12 14.74
N THR A 199 -38.52 13.03 15.48
CA THR A 199 -38.67 12.12 16.61
C THR A 199 -38.70 10.65 16.15
N ALA A 200 -39.30 10.35 15.01
CA ALA A 200 -39.27 9.01 14.42
C ALA A 200 -37.85 8.58 14.06
N GLU A 201 -37.05 9.47 13.44
CA GLU A 201 -35.64 9.23 13.14
C GLU A 201 -34.83 9.00 14.42
N ALA A 202 -35.05 9.81 15.48
CA ALA A 202 -34.41 9.62 16.77
C ALA A 202 -34.79 8.27 17.42
N MET A 203 -36.06 7.87 17.34
CA MET A 203 -36.50 6.55 17.84
C MET A 203 -35.84 5.40 17.07
N ALA A 204 -35.71 5.52 15.75
CA ALA A 204 -34.98 4.55 14.94
C ALA A 204 -33.49 4.49 15.30
N PHE A 205 -32.87 5.63 15.57
CA PHE A 205 -31.50 5.71 16.06
C PHE A 205 -31.34 4.98 17.40
N TYR A 206 -32.19 5.25 18.39
CA TYR A 206 -32.11 4.57 19.69
C TYR A 206 -32.32 3.06 19.57
N ALA A 207 -33.21 2.60 18.69
CA ALA A 207 -33.40 1.17 18.43
C ALA A 207 -32.17 0.50 17.78
N ILE A 208 -31.40 1.25 16.98
CA ILE A 208 -30.13 0.78 16.42
C ILE A 208 -29.04 0.80 17.49
N GLU A 209 -28.97 1.86 18.31
CA GLU A 209 -28.02 1.99 19.40
C GLU A 209 -28.15 0.83 20.39
N GLU A 210 -29.37 0.53 20.84
CA GLU A 210 -29.65 -0.62 21.71
C GLU A 210 -29.10 -1.92 21.12
N LYS A 211 -29.35 -2.14 19.82
CA LYS A 211 -28.92 -3.35 19.13
C LYS A 211 -27.42 -3.44 18.89
N LEU A 212 -26.74 -2.31 18.71
CA LEU A 212 -25.28 -2.27 18.62
C LEU A 212 -24.64 -2.49 20.00
N GLN A 213 -25.26 -1.96 21.06
CA GLN A 213 -24.78 -2.12 22.44
C GLN A 213 -24.83 -3.59 22.89
N GLU A 214 -25.84 -4.36 22.47
CA GLU A 214 -25.87 -5.82 22.67
C GLU A 214 -24.62 -6.53 22.14
N GLN A 215 -23.96 -5.96 21.14
CA GLN A 215 -22.75 -6.48 20.49
C GLN A 215 -21.48 -5.72 20.89
N GLY A 216 -21.55 -4.87 21.92
CA GLY A 216 -20.41 -4.12 22.46
C GLY A 216 -19.94 -2.96 21.58
N ARG A 217 -20.80 -2.40 20.73
CA ARG A 217 -20.52 -1.22 19.91
C ARG A 217 -21.54 -0.10 20.16
N SER A 218 -21.20 1.13 19.82
CA SER A 218 -22.12 2.28 19.85
C SER A 218 -22.17 2.98 18.50
N CYS A 219 -23.28 3.68 18.20
CA CYS A 219 -23.39 4.62 17.08
C CYS A 219 -22.33 5.72 17.15
N SER A 220 -21.89 6.07 18.37
CA SER A 220 -20.79 7.01 18.60
C SER A 220 -19.47 6.52 17.96
N ASP A 221 -19.20 5.21 18.03
CA ASP A 221 -18.02 4.59 17.40
C ASP A 221 -18.08 4.65 15.88
N LEU A 222 -19.29 4.78 15.33
CA LEU A 222 -19.57 4.88 13.91
C LEU A 222 -19.64 6.34 13.42
N GLY A 223 -19.43 7.33 14.29
CA GLY A 223 -19.55 8.75 13.92
C GLY A 223 -20.96 9.14 13.49
N ILE A 224 -21.98 8.39 13.94
CA ILE A 224 -23.39 8.71 13.72
C ILE A 224 -23.85 9.60 14.90
N PRO A 225 -24.41 10.79 14.62
CA PRO A 225 -24.77 11.77 15.65
C PRO A 225 -25.89 11.31 16.58
#